data_AF-A0A4D5RPP9-F1
#
_entry.id   AF-A0A4D5RPP9-F1
#
_cell.length_a   1.000
_cell.length_b   1.000
_cell.length_c   1.000
_cell.angle_alpha   90.00
_cell.angle_beta   90.00
_cell.angle_gamma   90.00
#
_symmetry.space_group_name_H-M   'P 1'
#
loop_
_entity.id
_entity.type
_entity.pdbx_description
1 polymer ?
#
loop_
_entity_poly.entity_id
_entity_poly.type
_entity_poly.pdbx_seq_one_letter_code
_entity_poly.pdbx_strand_id
1 'polypeptide(L)'
;APVTSLYVPGEAASSEDEDSQSFFSVPTELVEAQPTTRPRHGGLYHCEFCLYTSPNQHDVARHERTHTGEKPFRCSVCEMAFAQIGTLQTHMRTHTGEKPFRCDVCQKSFVKNSRLVIHKRVHTGEKPYQCGICEKTFSDQSNLLSHKRTHSGERPYKCEACGEAFGSKTHLSRHRKRMHK
;
A
#
# COMPACT_ATOMS: atom_id res chain seq x y z
N ALA A 1 16.43 -51.53 11.89
CA ALA A 1 15.35 -51.45 12.89
C ALA A 1 15.84 -52.10 14.19
N PRO A 2 15.38 -51.68 15.38
CA PRO A 2 14.50 -50.54 15.72
C PRO A 2 15.25 -49.45 16.55
N VAL A 3 14.91 -48.16 16.64
CA VAL A 3 13.67 -47.34 16.80
C VAL A 3 13.51 -46.86 18.27
N THR A 4 13.44 -45.51 18.43
CA THR A 4 12.75 -44.74 19.52
C THR A 4 13.34 -44.79 20.94
N SER A 5 13.21 -43.80 21.84
CA SER A 5 12.45 -42.54 21.88
C SER A 5 12.77 -41.78 23.18
N LEU A 6 12.91 -40.46 23.05
CA LEU A 6 12.30 -39.37 23.84
C LEU A 6 12.43 -39.26 25.38
N TYR A 7 12.77 -38.01 25.74
CA TYR A 7 12.07 -37.10 26.66
C TYR A 7 12.67 -36.81 28.05
N VAL A 8 12.83 -35.51 28.27
CA VAL A 8 13.20 -34.74 29.48
C VAL A 8 11.87 -34.21 30.06
N PRO A 9 11.67 -33.96 31.37
CA PRO A 9 11.95 -32.61 31.88
C PRO A 9 12.30 -32.52 33.39
N GLY A 10 13.01 -31.45 33.76
CA GLY A 10 13.12 -30.95 35.13
C GLY A 10 12.96 -29.42 35.13
N GLU A 11 12.05 -28.93 35.96
CA GLU A 11 11.73 -27.53 36.30
C GLU A 11 12.95 -26.84 36.97
N ALA A 12 13.09 -25.52 37.13
CA ALA A 12 12.14 -24.46 37.40
C ALA A 12 12.73 -23.05 37.08
N ALA A 13 11.88 -22.03 37.23
CA ALA A 13 12.08 -20.58 37.16
C ALA A 13 13.31 -20.06 37.95
N SER A 14 13.88 -18.87 37.71
CA SER A 14 13.28 -17.53 37.60
C SER A 14 14.38 -16.50 37.30
N SER A 15 14.12 -15.45 36.52
CA SER A 15 14.77 -14.13 36.66
C SER A 15 14.07 -13.06 35.81
N GLU A 16 13.26 -12.26 36.50
CA GLU A 16 13.12 -10.79 36.47
C GLU A 16 13.38 -10.01 35.17
N ASP A 17 12.29 -9.42 34.69
CA ASP A 17 12.17 -8.35 33.69
C ASP A 17 12.71 -7.00 34.19
N GLU A 18 13.43 -6.25 33.34
CA GLU A 18 13.54 -4.78 33.45
C GLU A 18 13.69 -4.15 32.04
N ASP A 19 12.66 -3.36 31.71
CA ASP A 19 12.67 -2.09 30.99
C ASP A 19 13.10 -1.97 29.51
N SER A 20 12.09 -1.79 28.65
CA SER A 20 12.20 -1.00 27.42
C SER A 20 10.82 -0.45 27.04
N GLN A 21 10.29 0.47 27.86
CA GLN A 21 9.12 1.28 27.50
C GLN A 21 9.54 2.71 27.10
N SER A 22 9.85 2.92 25.82
CA SER A 22 9.75 4.27 25.24
C SER A 22 8.33 4.46 24.70
N PHE A 23 7.45 4.84 25.62
CA PHE A 23 6.03 5.09 25.44
C PHE A 23 5.84 6.48 24.80
N PHE A 24 5.84 6.59 23.46
CA PHE A 24 5.31 7.80 22.82
C PHE A 24 3.78 7.72 22.82
N SER A 25 3.18 8.24 23.89
CA SER A 25 1.74 8.49 23.97
C SER A 25 1.34 9.48 22.86
N VAL A 26 0.57 9.00 21.89
CA VAL A 26 -0.20 9.88 21.01
C VAL A 26 -1.52 10.16 21.73
N PRO A 27 -1.86 11.43 22.06
CA PRO A 27 -3.17 11.73 22.64
C PRO A 27 -4.22 11.38 21.59
N THR A 28 -4.95 10.30 21.84
CA THR A 28 -6.07 9.86 21.02
C THR A 28 -7.33 10.36 21.71
N GLU A 29 -7.60 11.66 21.60
CA GLU A 29 -8.95 12.19 21.86
C GLU A 29 -9.84 11.74 20.70
N LEU A 30 -10.25 10.48 20.78
CA LEU A 30 -11.23 9.87 19.90
C LEU A 30 -12.58 10.39 20.38
N VAL A 31 -13.01 11.53 19.83
CA VAL A 31 -14.42 11.93 19.93
C VAL A 31 -15.19 10.92 19.05
N GLU A 32 -15.61 9.81 19.65
CA GLU A 32 -16.50 8.85 19.02
C GLU A 32 -17.86 9.51 18.81
N ALA A 33 -18.06 10.09 17.63
CA ALA A 33 -19.41 10.34 17.16
C ALA A 33 -20.14 8.99 17.06
N GLN A 34 -21.22 8.87 17.82
CA GLN A 34 -22.05 7.66 17.96
C GLN A 34 -22.40 7.06 16.59
N PRO A 35 -22.32 5.72 16.39
CA PRO A 35 -22.72 5.12 15.13
C PRO A 35 -24.24 5.18 15.00
N THR A 36 -24.72 5.93 14.01
CA THR A 36 -26.05 5.71 13.45
C THR A 36 -26.12 4.24 13.03
N THR A 37 -27.04 3.48 13.62
CA THR A 37 -27.20 2.05 13.36
C THR A 37 -27.49 1.85 11.87
N ARG A 38 -26.51 1.35 11.11
CA ARG A 38 -26.66 1.22 9.65
C ARG A 38 -27.59 0.06 9.31
N PRO A 39 -28.49 0.23 8.31
CA PRO A 39 -29.38 -0.83 7.88
C PRO A 39 -28.58 -2.06 7.45
N ARG A 40 -28.83 -3.19 8.12
CA ARG A 40 -28.24 -4.49 7.80
C ARG A 40 -29.25 -5.30 6.99
N HIS A 41 -29.04 -5.41 5.68
CA HIS A 41 -29.90 -6.17 4.78
C HIS A 41 -29.18 -7.43 4.29
N GLY A 42 -29.79 -8.60 4.50
CA GLY A 42 -29.21 -9.88 4.09
C GLY A 42 -27.90 -10.23 4.81
N GLY A 43 -27.68 -9.70 6.02
CA GLY A 43 -26.47 -9.95 6.81
C GLY A 43 -25.27 -9.07 6.44
N LEU A 44 -25.40 -8.21 5.42
CA LEU A 44 -24.36 -7.31 4.94
C LEU A 44 -24.72 -5.84 5.19
N TYR A 45 -23.70 -5.02 5.33
CA TYR A 45 -23.77 -3.56 5.31
C TYR A 45 -23.55 -3.08 3.88
N HIS A 46 -24.26 -2.03 3.49
CA HIS A 46 -24.26 -1.48 2.13
C HIS A 46 -23.70 -0.07 2.13
N CYS A 47 -22.94 0.28 1.10
CA CYS A 47 -22.56 1.66 0.82
C CYS A 47 -23.76 2.43 0.27
N GLU A 48 -23.96 3.66 0.73
CA GLU A 48 -25.08 4.49 0.27
C GLU A 48 -24.84 5.11 -1.12
N PHE A 49 -23.59 5.16 -1.57
CA PHE A 49 -23.19 5.84 -2.82
C PHE A 49 -22.97 4.88 -4.00
N CYS A 50 -22.85 3.57 -3.74
CA CYS A 50 -22.62 2.57 -4.79
C CYS A 50 -23.03 1.17 -4.34
N LEU A 51 -22.89 0.19 -5.24
CA LEU A 51 -23.26 -1.21 -4.99
C LEU A 51 -22.27 -1.99 -4.10
N TYR A 52 -21.35 -1.31 -3.41
CA TYR A 52 -20.39 -1.97 -2.52
C TYR A 52 -21.09 -2.47 -1.26
N THR A 53 -20.79 -3.72 -0.88
CA THR A 53 -21.32 -4.35 0.33
C THR A 53 -20.19 -5.01 1.12
N SER A 54 -20.33 -5.08 2.44
CA SER A 54 -19.36 -5.74 3.33
C SER A 54 -20.06 -6.37 4.53
N PRO A 55 -19.57 -7.50 5.06
CA PRO A 55 -20.06 -8.04 6.32
C PRO A 55 -19.74 -7.16 7.53
N ASN A 56 -18.84 -6.17 7.40
CA ASN A 56 -18.40 -5.32 8.50
C ASN A 56 -18.74 -3.84 8.24
N GLN A 57 -19.39 -3.21 9.20
CA GLN A 57 -19.78 -1.80 9.14
C GLN A 57 -18.57 -0.87 9.00
N HIS A 58 -17.45 -1.20 9.68
CA HIS A 58 -16.23 -0.41 9.60
C HIS A 58 -15.64 -0.38 8.18
N ASP A 59 -15.74 -1.49 7.44
CA ASP A 59 -15.24 -1.56 6.08
C ASP A 59 -16.09 -0.73 5.11
N VAL A 60 -17.41 -0.67 5.32
CA VAL A 60 -18.30 0.22 4.57
C VAL A 60 -18.00 1.69 4.89
N ALA A 61 -17.88 2.06 6.16
CA ALA A 61 -17.52 3.42 6.56
C ALA A 61 -16.15 3.83 5.99
N ARG A 62 -15.16 2.93 5.99
CA ARG A 62 -13.85 3.16 5.34
C ARG A 62 -13.99 3.30 3.82
N HIS A 63 -14.83 2.49 3.19
CA HIS A 63 -15.10 2.58 1.76
C HIS A 63 -15.75 3.91 1.39
N GLU A 64 -16.70 4.42 2.16
CA GLU A 64 -17.38 5.69 1.87
C GLU A 64 -16.45 6.89 1.75
N ARG A 65 -15.29 6.84 2.42
CA ARG A 65 -14.23 7.85 2.25
C ARG A 65 -13.71 7.95 0.82
N THR A 66 -13.91 6.94 -0.02
CA THR A 66 -13.58 7.02 -1.45
C THR A 66 -14.54 7.91 -2.23
N HIS A 67 -15.77 8.10 -1.74
CA HIS A 67 -16.76 8.99 -2.33
C HIS A 67 -16.66 10.41 -1.76
N THR A 68 -16.55 10.52 -0.43
CA THR A 68 -16.49 11.83 0.24
C THR A 68 -15.12 12.50 0.14
N GLY A 69 -14.06 11.74 -0.14
CA GLY A 69 -12.68 12.22 -0.14
C GLY A 69 -12.13 12.53 1.26
N GLU A 70 -12.85 12.13 2.32
CA GLU A 70 -12.45 12.35 3.70
C GLU A 70 -11.08 11.70 4.00
N LYS A 71 -10.18 12.46 4.61
CA LYS A 71 -8.82 12.05 4.95
C LYS A 71 -8.49 12.39 6.41
N PRO A 72 -8.99 11.59 7.38
CA PRO A 72 -8.85 11.92 8.80
C PRO A 72 -7.40 11.89 9.30
N PHE A 73 -6.54 11.10 8.66
CA PHE A 73 -5.21 10.82 9.16
C PHE A 73 -4.17 11.76 8.53
N ARG A 74 -3.63 12.69 9.33
CA ARG A 74 -2.65 13.67 8.85
C ARG A 74 -1.23 13.27 9.22
N CYS A 75 -0.30 13.51 8.30
CA CYS A 75 1.13 13.41 8.56
C CYS A 75 1.58 14.60 9.41
N SER A 76 2.24 14.33 10.53
CA SER A 76 2.79 15.37 11.41
C SER A 76 4.00 16.10 10.81
N VAL A 77 4.62 15.58 9.74
CA VAL A 77 5.85 16.13 9.16
C VAL A 77 5.58 16.99 7.92
N CYS A 78 4.65 16.58 7.04
CA CYS A 78 4.36 17.28 5.79
C CYS A 78 2.89 17.62 5.59
N GLU A 79 2.07 17.48 6.64
CA GLU A 79 0.63 17.80 6.69
C GLU A 79 -0.26 17.04 5.69
N MET A 80 0.33 16.15 4.89
CA MET A 80 -0.40 15.32 3.94
C MET A 80 -1.44 14.45 4.67
N ALA A 81 -2.66 14.45 4.15
CA ALA A 81 -3.77 13.71 4.72
C ALA A 81 -4.07 12.41 3.95
N PHE A 82 -4.46 11.38 4.68
CA PHE A 82 -4.75 10.03 4.19
C PHE A 82 -6.10 9.53 4.70
N ALA A 83 -6.78 8.72 3.89
CA ALA A 83 -8.08 8.14 4.23
C ALA A 83 -7.98 6.95 5.22
N GLN A 84 -6.78 6.39 5.39
CA GLN A 84 -6.53 5.20 6.22
C GLN A 84 -5.25 5.36 7.04
N ILE A 85 -5.24 4.81 8.25
CA ILE A 85 -4.06 4.86 9.13
C ILE A 85 -2.88 4.06 8.55
N GLY A 86 -3.12 2.89 7.96
CA GLY A 86 -2.05 2.07 7.37
C GLY A 86 -1.36 2.74 6.18
N THR A 87 -2.07 3.59 5.43
CA THR A 87 -1.46 4.38 4.35
C THR A 87 -0.64 5.54 4.90
N LEU A 88 -1.10 6.21 5.96
CA LEU A 88 -0.29 7.18 6.71
C LEU A 88 0.99 6.52 7.26
N GLN A 89 0.88 5.39 7.95
CA GLN A 89 2.04 4.68 8.52
C GLN A 89 3.07 4.30 7.44
N THR A 90 2.58 3.80 6.29
CA THR A 90 3.49 3.51 5.18
C THR A 90 4.10 4.77 4.58
N HIS A 91 3.37 5.89 4.58
CA HIS A 91 3.89 7.18 4.15
C HIS A 91 4.95 7.72 5.13
N MET A 92 4.79 7.54 6.44
CA MET A 92 5.79 7.99 7.43
C MET A 92 7.19 7.41 7.15
N ARG A 93 7.26 6.21 6.58
CA ARG A 93 8.52 5.59 6.12
C ARG A 93 9.27 6.41 5.06
N THR A 94 8.60 7.33 4.35
CA THR A 94 9.28 8.26 3.43
C THR A 94 10.04 9.37 4.16
N HIS A 95 9.66 9.68 5.39
CA HIS A 95 10.38 10.63 6.24
C HIS A 95 11.51 9.95 7.02
N THR A 96 11.24 8.77 7.58
CA THR A 96 12.23 8.02 8.36
C THR A 96 13.26 7.28 7.49
N GLY A 97 12.95 7.05 6.22
CA GLY A 97 13.77 6.25 5.31
C GLY A 97 13.70 4.74 5.57
N GLU A 98 12.84 4.29 6.50
CA GLU A 98 12.69 2.89 6.88
C GLU A 98 12.22 2.03 5.70
N LYS A 99 12.93 0.92 5.46
CA LYS A 99 12.64 -0.03 4.38
C LYS A 99 12.68 -1.46 4.93
N PRO A 100 11.60 -1.93 5.59
CA PRO A 100 11.62 -3.19 6.33
C PRO A 100 11.84 -4.43 5.45
N PHE A 101 11.52 -4.33 4.15
CA PHE A 101 11.46 -5.49 3.27
C PHE A 101 12.74 -5.59 2.45
N ARG A 102 13.69 -6.41 2.90
CA ARG A 102 14.99 -6.61 2.25
C ARG A 102 14.96 -7.79 1.28
N CYS A 103 15.57 -7.61 0.11
CA CYS A 103 15.82 -8.69 -0.84
C CYS A 103 17.00 -9.52 -0.36
N ASP A 104 16.77 -10.82 -0.22
CA ASP A 104 17.75 -11.86 0.04
C ASP A 104 18.86 -11.95 -1.03
N VAL A 105 18.52 -11.76 -2.30
CA VAL A 105 19.47 -11.92 -3.41
C VAL A 105 20.42 -10.72 -3.56
N CYS A 106 19.90 -9.49 -3.61
CA CYS A 106 20.72 -8.30 -3.88
C CYS A 106 20.76 -7.28 -2.73
N GLN A 107 20.20 -7.63 -1.57
CA GLN A 107 20.21 -6.81 -0.36
C GLN A 107 19.50 -5.44 -0.48
N LYS A 108 18.84 -5.17 -1.61
CA LYS A 108 18.01 -3.97 -1.80
C LYS A 108 16.78 -4.03 -0.90
N SER A 109 16.48 -2.91 -0.26
CA SER A 109 15.37 -2.79 0.69
C SER A 109 14.21 -1.96 0.13
N PHE A 110 12.99 -2.32 0.52
CA PHE A 110 11.73 -1.74 0.04
C PHE A 110 10.82 -1.34 1.20
N VAL A 111 10.00 -0.32 0.97
CA VAL A 111 9.03 0.21 1.94
C VAL A 111 7.79 -0.70 2.09
N LYS A 112 7.46 -1.48 1.05
CA LYS A 112 6.29 -2.37 0.99
C LYS A 112 6.70 -3.77 0.52
N ASN A 113 6.13 -4.81 1.12
CA ASN A 113 6.38 -6.20 0.72
C ASN A 113 6.01 -6.46 -0.75
N SER A 114 4.87 -5.92 -1.23
CA SER A 114 4.46 -6.08 -2.63
C SER A 114 5.51 -5.54 -3.62
N ARG A 115 6.26 -4.51 -3.26
CA ARG A 115 7.37 -4.00 -4.07
C ARG A 115 8.58 -4.93 -4.06
N LEU A 116 8.87 -5.56 -2.93
CA LEU A 116 9.89 -6.60 -2.85
C LEU A 116 9.52 -7.82 -3.70
N VAL A 117 8.28 -8.30 -3.62
CA VAL A 117 7.81 -9.45 -4.43
C VAL A 117 7.93 -9.17 -5.93
N ILE A 118 7.48 -7.99 -6.39
CA ILE A 118 7.65 -7.58 -7.79
C ILE A 118 9.13 -7.46 -8.14
N HIS A 119 9.96 -6.93 -7.23
CA HIS A 119 11.39 -6.80 -7.45
C HIS A 119 12.09 -8.15 -7.61
N LYS A 120 11.71 -9.17 -6.83
CA LYS A 120 12.30 -10.53 -6.95
C LYS A 120 12.18 -11.10 -8.37
N ARG A 121 11.16 -10.68 -9.14
CA ARG A 121 11.00 -11.05 -10.56
C ARG A 121 12.14 -10.57 -11.46
N VAL A 122 12.91 -9.57 -11.04
CA VAL A 122 14.12 -9.13 -11.76
C VAL A 122 15.22 -10.18 -11.69
N HIS A 123 15.28 -10.95 -10.60
CA HIS A 123 16.25 -12.03 -10.43
C HIS A 123 15.83 -13.31 -11.14
N THR A 124 14.53 -13.62 -11.14
CA THR A 124 13.99 -14.83 -11.79
C THR A 124 13.72 -14.64 -13.28
N GLY A 125 13.61 -13.40 -13.75
CA GLY A 125 13.20 -13.08 -15.11
C GLY A 125 11.70 -13.23 -15.38
N GLU A 126 10.90 -13.53 -14.35
CA GLU A 126 9.45 -13.73 -14.50
C GLU A 126 8.73 -12.48 -15.02
N LYS A 127 7.95 -12.65 -16.08
CA LYS A 127 7.13 -11.60 -16.70
C LYS A 127 5.70 -12.09 -16.93
N PRO A 128 4.89 -12.24 -15.86
CA PRO A 128 3.58 -12.87 -15.94
C PRO A 128 2.54 -12.05 -16.71
N TYR A 129 2.82 -10.78 -17.01
CA TYR A 129 1.85 -9.90 -17.67
C TYR A 129 2.20 -9.71 -19.15
N GLN A 130 1.46 -10.39 -20.02
CA GLN A 130 1.60 -10.26 -21.47
C GLN A 130 0.65 -9.21 -22.04
N CYS A 131 1.10 -8.48 -23.06
CA CYS A 131 0.21 -7.62 -23.84
C CYS A 131 -0.63 -8.45 -24.81
N GLY A 132 -1.93 -8.19 -24.87
CA GLY A 132 -2.82 -8.88 -25.81
C GLY A 132 -2.76 -8.35 -27.25
N ILE A 133 -2.05 -7.22 -27.47
CA ILE A 133 -1.94 -6.56 -28.78
C ILE A 133 -0.57 -6.85 -29.43
N CYS A 134 0.46 -7.14 -28.64
CA CYS A 134 1.79 -7.47 -29.12
C CYS A 134 2.48 -8.44 -28.16
N GLU A 135 3.61 -9.03 -28.56
CA GLU A 135 4.29 -10.09 -27.80
C GLU A 135 5.06 -9.60 -26.56
N LYS A 136 4.96 -8.31 -26.20
CA LYS A 136 5.71 -7.76 -25.06
C LYS A 136 5.16 -8.26 -23.72
N THR A 137 6.07 -8.70 -22.86
CA THR A 137 5.78 -9.16 -21.50
C THR A 137 6.40 -8.25 -20.43
N PHE A 138 5.75 -8.18 -19.27
CA PHE A 138 6.10 -7.27 -18.17
C PHE A 138 6.08 -8.00 -16.82
N SER A 139 6.95 -7.56 -15.90
CA SER A 139 7.02 -8.07 -14.53
C SER A 139 6.04 -7.39 -13.55
N ASP A 140 5.42 -6.27 -13.95
CA ASP A 140 4.45 -5.50 -13.17
C ASP A 140 3.24 -5.15 -14.05
N GLN A 141 2.03 -5.38 -13.54
CA GLN A 141 0.77 -5.05 -14.22
C GLN A 141 0.66 -3.56 -14.53
N SER A 142 1.17 -2.70 -13.65
CA SER A 142 1.17 -1.24 -13.85
C SER A 142 1.94 -0.84 -15.11
N ASN A 143 3.06 -1.54 -15.37
CA ASN A 143 3.87 -1.33 -16.57
C ASN A 143 3.15 -1.81 -17.82
N LEU A 144 2.46 -2.96 -17.75
CA LEU A 144 1.61 -3.43 -18.85
C LEU A 144 0.49 -2.42 -19.17
N LEU A 145 -0.21 -1.90 -18.17
CA LEU A 145 -1.27 -0.90 -18.38
C LEU A 145 -0.72 0.38 -19.01
N SER A 146 0.44 0.85 -18.54
CA SER A 146 1.10 2.00 -19.17
C SER A 146 1.55 1.71 -20.60
N HIS A 147 1.99 0.49 -20.89
CA HIS A 147 2.36 0.08 -22.24
C HIS A 147 1.14 0.00 -23.15
N LYS A 148 -0.02 -0.49 -22.69
CA LYS A 148 -1.24 -0.55 -23.51
C LYS A 148 -1.64 0.81 -24.08
N ARG A 149 -1.33 1.91 -23.38
CA ARG A 149 -1.56 3.28 -23.89
C ARG A 149 -0.74 3.62 -25.14
N THR A 150 0.36 2.92 -25.42
CA THR A 150 1.11 3.11 -26.67
C THR A 150 0.38 2.56 -27.87
N HIS A 151 -0.56 1.63 -27.67
CA HIS A 151 -1.40 1.08 -28.74
C HIS A 151 -2.64 1.94 -28.96
N SER A 152 -3.27 2.43 -27.90
CA SER A 152 -4.46 3.30 -28.00
C SER A 152 -4.13 4.76 -28.34
N GLY A 153 -2.87 5.18 -28.18
CA GLY A 153 -2.47 6.59 -28.31
C GLY A 153 -2.94 7.48 -27.15
N GLU A 154 -3.49 6.91 -26.07
CA GLU A 154 -4.01 7.66 -24.94
C GLU A 154 -2.89 8.40 -24.20
N ARG A 155 -3.01 9.73 -24.08
CA ARG A 155 -2.04 10.60 -23.40
C ARG A 155 -2.73 11.37 -22.25
N PRO A 156 -3.07 10.70 -21.14
CA PRO A 156 -3.86 11.31 -20.07
C PRO A 156 -3.06 12.33 -19.23
N TYR A 157 -1.74 12.35 -19.34
CA TYR A 157 -0.88 13.21 -18.52
C TYR A 157 -0.44 14.45 -19.30
N LYS A 158 -1.06 15.60 -19.06
CA LYS A 158 -0.70 16.87 -19.72
C LYS A 158 0.27 17.70 -18.89
N CYS A 159 1.22 18.35 -19.56
CA CYS A 159 2.03 19.39 -18.96
C CYS A 159 1.23 20.70 -18.94
N GLU A 160 1.07 21.30 -17.76
CA GLU A 160 0.33 22.55 -17.61
C GLU A 160 1.11 23.76 -18.15
N ALA A 161 2.44 23.68 -18.21
CA ALA A 161 3.27 24.78 -18.68
C ALA A 161 3.30 24.91 -20.22
N CYS A 162 3.30 23.79 -20.96
CA CYS A 162 3.43 23.79 -22.42
C CYS A 162 2.31 23.04 -23.16
N GLY A 163 1.35 22.44 -22.45
CA GLY A 163 0.23 21.69 -23.03
C GLY A 163 0.59 20.30 -23.56
N GLU A 164 1.88 19.91 -23.59
CA GLU A 164 2.30 18.63 -24.15
C GLU A 164 1.76 17.45 -23.32
N ALA A 165 1.14 16.49 -23.99
CA ALA A 165 0.54 15.32 -23.35
C ALA A 165 1.49 14.11 -23.33
N PHE A 166 1.37 13.19 -22.39
CA PHE A 166 2.23 12.00 -22.27
C PHE A 166 1.40 10.77 -21.89
N GLY A 167 1.83 9.59 -22.34
CA GLY A 167 1.20 8.31 -21.99
C GLY A 167 1.55 7.78 -20.58
N SER A 168 2.54 8.40 -19.91
CA SER A 168 2.94 8.03 -18.55
C SER A 168 3.34 9.25 -17.70
N LYS A 169 3.06 9.19 -16.40
CA LYS A 169 3.43 10.22 -15.42
C LYS A 169 4.95 10.39 -15.29
N THR A 170 5.72 9.31 -15.44
CA THR A 170 7.19 9.34 -15.40
C THR A 170 7.77 10.14 -16.55
N HIS A 171 7.22 9.99 -17.77
CA HIS A 171 7.63 10.79 -18.92
C HIS A 171 7.28 12.27 -18.73
N LEU A 172 6.06 12.60 -18.27
CA LEU A 172 5.68 13.97 -17.94
C LEU A 172 6.61 14.59 -16.88
N SER A 173 6.91 13.87 -15.80
CA SER A 173 7.79 14.36 -14.73
C SER A 173 9.20 14.65 -15.25
N ARG A 174 9.74 13.77 -16.10
CA ARG A 174 11.04 13.96 -16.75
C ARG A 174 11.03 15.15 -17.70
N HIS A 175 9.98 15.32 -18.50
CA HIS A 175 9.80 16.47 -19.37
C HIS A 175 9.80 17.77 -18.54
N ARG A 176 8.96 17.86 -17.50
CA ARG A 176 8.86 19.06 -16.67
C ARG A 176 10.21 19.43 -16.03
N LYS A 177 10.93 18.45 -15.48
CA LYS A 177 12.25 18.66 -14.87
C LYS A 177 13.34 19.11 -15.86
N ARG A 178 13.18 18.84 -17.16
CA ARG A 178 14.17 19.18 -18.19
C ARG A 178 13.83 20.49 -18.90
N MET A 179 12.55 20.77 -19.10
CA MET A 179 12.08 21.88 -19.93
C MET A 179 11.53 23.07 -19.15
N HIS A 180 11.09 22.87 -17.90
CA HIS A 180 10.41 23.90 -17.09
C HIS A 180 11.00 23.96 -15.68
N LYS A 181 12.33 23.90 -15.61
CA LYS A 181 13.08 23.82 -14.36
C LYS A 181 13.38 25.20 -13.83
#